data_AF-R8GY34-F1
#
_entry.id   AF-R8GY34-F1
#
_cell.length_a   1.000
_cell.length_b   1.000
_cell.length_c   1.000
_cell.angle_alpha   90.00
_cell.angle_beta   90.00
_cell.angle_gamma   90.00
#
_symmetry.space_group_name_H-M   'P 1'
#
loop_
_entity.id
_entity.type
_entity.pdbx_description
1 polymer ?
#
loop_
_entity_poly.entity_id
_entity_poly.type
_entity_poly.pdbx_seq_one_letter_code
_entity_poly.pdbx_strand_id
1 'polypeptide(L)' 'MIVEGDRVYVEDLLFSGWGSVDFVIPCEMFGIQLKMEQPDSDGHYIQRVGMEHIKKSPDGEMAAS' A
#
# COMPACT_ATOMS: atom_id res chain seq x y z
N MET A 1 10.43 -6.71 2.00
CA MET A 1 10.35 -5.59 2.97
C MET A 1 9.83 -4.41 2.18
N ILE A 2 8.78 -3.72 2.65
CA ILE A 2 8.18 -2.60 1.91
C ILE A 2 8.98 -1.33 2.18
N VAL A 3 9.39 -0.64 1.12
CA VAL A 3 10.18 0.59 1.18
C VAL A 3 9.56 1.71 0.34
N GLU A 4 10.05 2.92 0.53
CA GLU A 4 9.67 4.09 -0.27
C GLU A 4 9.89 3.84 -1.77
N GLY A 5 8.89 4.18 -2.58
CA GLY A 5 8.88 3.95 -4.02
C GLY A 5 8.30 2.60 -4.45
N ASP A 6 8.11 1.64 -3.55
CA ASP A 6 7.49 0.36 -3.90
C ASP A 6 6.06 0.58 -4.40
N ARG A 7 5.71 -0.07 -5.51
CA ARG A 7 4.31 -0.17 -5.93
C ARG A 7 3.67 -1.32 -5.16
N VAL A 8 2.50 -1.16 -4.58
CA VAL A 8 1.83 -2.21 -3.79
C VAL A 8 0.34 -2.27 -4.13
N TYR A 9 -0.24 -3.47 -4.02
CA TYR A 9 -1.69 -3.65 -4.07
C TYR A 9 -2.23 -3.70 -2.64
N VAL A 10 -3.20 -2.84 -2.37
CA VAL A 10 -3.90 -2.77 -1.09
C VAL A 10 -5.33 -3.21 -1.24
N GLU A 11 -5.80 -3.91 -0.22
CA GLU A 11 -7.21 -4.24 -0.05
C GLU A 11 -7.62 -3.91 1.38
N ASP A 12 -8.48 -2.90 1.50
CA ASP A 12 -9.11 -2.46 2.73
C ASP A 12 -10.64 -2.42 2.54
N LEU A 13 -11.39 -2.25 3.63
CA LEU A 13 -12.85 -2.13 3.58
C LEU A 13 -13.31 -0.87 2.83
N LEU A 14 -12.54 0.21 2.88
CA LEU A 14 -12.93 1.51 2.30
C LEU A 14 -12.36 1.76 0.91
N PHE A 15 -11.27 1.09 0.54
CA PHE A 15 -10.62 1.24 -0.76
C PHE A 15 -9.78 0.01 -1.12
N SER A 16 -9.60 -0.22 -2.40
CA SER A 16 -8.68 -1.23 -2.90
C SER A 16 -8.06 -0.78 -4.22
N GLY A 17 -6.83 -1.22 -4.48
CA GLY A 17 -6.13 -0.89 -5.70
C GLY A 17 -4.62 -0.82 -5.57
N TRP A 18 -3.99 -0.47 -6.69
CA TRP A 18 -2.56 -0.23 -6.76
C TRP A 18 -2.22 1.19 -6.31
N GLY A 19 -1.10 1.32 -5.60
CA GLY A 19 -0.52 2.60 -5.24
C GLY A 19 0.98 2.48 -5.05
N SER A 20 1.65 3.60 -4.88
CA SER A 20 3.08 3.67 -4.58
C SER A 20 3.29 4.12 -3.14
N VAL A 21 4.27 3.53 -2.47
CA VAL A 21 4.68 3.91 -1.12
C VAL A 21 5.37 5.26 -1.18
N ASP A 22 4.75 6.25 -0.54
CA ASP A 22 5.25 7.62 -0.47
C ASP A 22 6.23 7.78 0.70
N PHE A 23 5.87 7.26 1.88
CA PHE A 23 6.77 7.15 3.04
C PHE A 23 6.38 6.02 3.99
N VAL A 24 7.33 5.58 4.82
CA VAL A 24 7.13 4.55 5.87
C VAL A 24 7.56 5.09 7.24
N ILE A 25 6.64 5.09 8.20
CA ILE A 25 6.92 5.34 9.62
C ILE A 25 6.99 4.00 10.35
N PRO A 26 8.18 3.60 10.84
CA PRO A 26 8.32 2.35 11.58
C PRO A 26 7.57 2.41 12.91
N CYS A 27 7.11 1.24 13.37
CA CYS A 27 6.39 1.06 14.65
C CYS A 27 5.02 1.77 14.77
N GLU A 28 4.52 2.41 13.71
CA GLU A 28 3.18 2.99 13.67
C GLU A 28 2.18 1.99 13.05
N MET A 29 0.99 1.86 13.64
CA MET A 29 -0.03 0.89 13.20
C MET A 29 -0.49 1.13 11.76
N PHE A 30 -0.56 2.40 11.34
CA PHE A 30 -0.85 2.83 9.96
C PHE A 30 0.34 3.60 9.38
N GLY A 31 1.54 3.03 9.56
CA GLY A 31 2.79 3.71 9.22
C GLY A 31 3.08 3.87 7.74
N ILE A 32 2.31 3.26 6.83
CA ILE A 32 2.60 3.28 5.40
C ILE A 32 1.68 4.26 4.71
N GLN A 33 2.24 5.36 4.19
CA GLN A 33 1.51 6.26 3.32
C GLN A 33 1.63 5.82 1.88
N LEU A 34 0.50 5.71 1.21
CA LEU A 34 0.38 5.32 -0.18
C LEU A 34 -0.22 6.45 -1.00
N LYS A 35 0.31 6.62 -2.20
CA LYS A 35 -0.32 7.37 -3.27
C LYS A 35 -0.97 6.37 -4.24
N MET A 36 -2.28 6.26 -4.19
CA MET A 36 -3.08 5.39 -5.02
C MET A 36 -3.07 5.85 -6.49
N GLU A 37 -3.23 4.91 -7.41
CA GLU A 37 -3.37 5.23 -8.85
C GLU A 37 -4.78 5.71 -9.21
N GLN A 38 -5.77 5.29 -8.42
CA GLN A 38 -7.16 5.71 -8.53
C GLN A 38 -7.62 6.31 -7.20
N PRO A 39 -8.50 7.33 -7.23
CA PRO A 39 -9.02 7.90 -6.01
C PRO A 39 -10.00 6.94 -5.33
N ASP A 40 -10.19 7.11 -4.03
CA ASP A 40 -11.33 6.52 -3.32
C ASP A 40 -12.66 7.18 -3.73
N SER A 41 -13.77 6.72 -3.13
CA SER A 41 -15.12 7.24 -3.43
C SER A 41 -15.28 8.73 -3.10
N ASP A 42 -14.45 9.27 -2.20
CA ASP A 42 -14.43 10.67 -1.78
C ASP A 42 -13.44 11.53 -2.61
N GLY A 43 -12.70 10.91 -3.53
CA GLY A 43 -11.74 11.59 -4.41
C GLY A 43 -10.30 11.62 -3.88
N HIS A 44 -9.98 10.94 -2.78
CA HIS A 44 -8.65 10.96 -2.18
C HIS A 44 -7.70 9.95 -2.84
N TYR A 45 -6.50 10.41 -3.16
CA TYR A 45 -5.41 9.56 -3.67
C TYR A 45 -4.41 9.16 -2.59
N ILE A 46 -4.39 9.83 -1.44
CA ILE A 46 -3.42 9.56 -0.38
C ILE A 46 -4.13 8.77 0.71
N GLN A 47 -3.60 7.59 1.02
CA GLN A 47 -4.15 6.72 2.05
C GLN A 47 -3.04 6.24 2.99
N ARG A 48 -3.38 6.02 4.26
CA ARG A 48 -2.46 5.44 5.25
C ARG A 48 -2.95 4.07 5.65
N VAL A 49 -2.06 3.09 5.58
CA VAL A 49 -2.37 1.69 5.87
C VAL A 49 -1.35 1.05 6.80
N GLY A 50 -1.81 0.03 7.51
CA GLY A 50 -0.93 -0.94 8.15
C GLY A 50 -0.43 -1.98 7.14
N MET A 51 0.68 -2.65 7.47
CA MET A 51 1.25 -3.74 6.65
C MET A 51 0.24 -4.84 6.31
N GLU A 52 -0.74 -5.11 7.19
CA GLU A 52 -1.76 -6.15 7.03
C GLU A 52 -2.71 -5.94 5.82
N HIS A 53 -2.85 -4.70 5.36
CA HIS A 53 -3.71 -4.33 4.24
C HIS A 53 -2.99 -4.50 2.89
N ILE A 54 -1.66 -4.63 2.88
CA ILE A 54 -0.87 -4.78 1.66
C ILE A 54 -0.83 -6.25 1.27
N LYS A 55 -1.43 -6.58 0.11
CA LYS A 55 -1.59 -7.97 -0.36
C LYS A 55 -0.53 -8.39 -1.37
N LYS A 56 0.02 -7.45 -2.14
CA LYS A 56 1.09 -7.73 -3.12
C LYS A 56 2.08 -6.59 -3.18
N SER A 57 3.37 -6.94 -3.18
CA SER A 57 4.45 -6.12 -3.71
C SER A 57 4.95 -6.79 -5.00
N PRO A 58 5.43 -6.06 -6.02
CA PRO A 58 5.97 -6.62 -7.26
C PRO A 58 7.20 -7.51 -7.01
N ASP A 59 7.87 -7.33 -5.88
CA ASP A 59 8.95 -8.21 -5.40
C ASP A 59 8.44 -9.46 -4.66
N GLY A 60 7.11 -9.64 -4.61
CA GLY A 60 6.41 -10.72 -3.92
C GLY A 60 6.05 -11.93 -4.79
N GLU A 61 6.58 -12.03 -6.02
CA GLU A 61 6.78 -13.34 -6.65
C GLU A 61 8.05 -13.98 -6.06
N MET A 62 8.07 -14.16 -4.73
CA MET A 62 8.93 -15.15 -4.11
C MET A 62 8.36 -16.52 -4.46
N ALA A 63 8.85 -17.05 -5.57
CA ALA A 63 9.11 -18.47 -5.77
C ALA A 63 8.06 -19.43 -5.19
N ALA A 64 6.92 -19.56 -5.88
CA ALA A 64 6.31 -20.89 -5.97
C ALA A 64 7.16 -21.70 -6.97
N SER A 65 8.20 -22.37 -6.47
CA SER A 65 8.84 -23.51 -7.15
C SER A 65 8.13 -24.80 -6.76
#